data_AF-A0A853JRS4-F1
#
_entry.id   AF-A0A853JRS4-F1
#
_cell.length_a   1.000
_cell.length_b   1.000
_cell.length_c   1.000
_cell.angle_alpha   90.00
_cell.angle_beta   90.00
_cell.angle_gamma   90.00
#
_symmetry.space_group_name_H-M   'P 1'
#
loop_
_entity.id
_entity.type
_entity.pdbx_description
1 polymer ?
#
loop_
_entity_poly.entity_id
_entity_poly.type
_entity_poly.pdbx_seq_one_letter_code
_entity_poly.pdbx_strand_id
1 'polypeptide(L)'
;MIYLYSFSVIILNLFAIILKKNSKLIILITILASCIFFAGNYNNPDYFTYSEQYSLVSTSPKNIIFYRNKQYGFYLLMKIFVQLGLEYNQFLFFIALACMLLINSTVQKYVKNPHIYYILFFIFPFLLCIVQIRNFIIMAILVYALRYLIDSSKSNNIKYIICILVASSFHTVALVYLILLFNNKIDYEKRSKYFVVGIITLSIIIVVTKNTSLNFITNAISSILGTDDGSRTLSNRTTYEFLGPLFFQSITTLLFIWAKKINDSNLDLKDKNIFTKIYWCNIISFSFLPCFMISTIFARIIINMLPIYYISLINTVFLTKKNSLERILFVLCTFVLVFLFFYWFIYRNYSDSIFSSVFKYNAGINILL
;
A
#
# COMPACT_ATOMS: atom_id res chain seq x y z
N MET A 1 -14.84 24.11 -2.43
CA MET A 1 -14.18 24.07 -1.10
C MET A 1 -13.29 22.84 -0.92
N ILE A 2 -13.78 21.60 -1.05
CA ILE A 2 -12.93 20.41 -0.80
C ILE A 2 -11.79 20.23 -1.81
N TYR A 3 -12.01 20.54 -3.09
CA TYR A 3 -10.95 20.42 -4.11
C TYR A 3 -9.81 21.39 -3.79
N LEU A 4 -10.14 22.61 -3.34
CA LEU A 4 -9.16 23.59 -2.86
C LEU A 4 -8.38 23.05 -1.65
N TYR A 5 -9.05 22.34 -0.74
CA TYR A 5 -8.40 21.71 0.41
C TYR A 5 -7.42 20.59 0.00
N SER A 6 -7.81 19.68 -0.90
CA SER A 6 -6.91 18.61 -1.35
C SER A 6 -5.73 19.15 -2.17
N PHE A 7 -5.96 20.16 -3.01
CA PHE A 7 -4.88 20.89 -3.68
C PHE A 7 -3.98 21.64 -2.69
N SER A 8 -4.52 22.15 -1.57
CA SER A 8 -3.72 22.86 -0.57
C SER A 8 -2.65 21.99 0.07
N VAL A 9 -2.93 20.70 0.32
CA VAL A 9 -1.94 19.76 0.87
C VAL A 9 -0.78 19.54 -0.09
N ILE A 10 -1.07 19.40 -1.39
CA ILE A 10 -0.04 19.27 -2.43
C ILE A 10 0.77 20.56 -2.53
N ILE A 11 0.11 21.71 -2.60
CA ILE A 11 0.74 23.03 -2.73
C ILE A 11 1.66 23.33 -1.54
N LEU A 12 1.22 23.05 -0.31
CA LEU A 12 2.03 23.25 0.89
C LEU A 12 3.31 22.41 0.87
N ASN A 13 3.23 21.15 0.43
CA ASN A 13 4.41 20.30 0.30
C ASN A 13 5.32 20.73 -0.87
N LEU A 14 4.76 21.19 -1.99
CA LEU A 14 5.52 21.79 -3.09
C LEU A 14 6.28 23.03 -2.64
N PHE A 15 5.63 23.89 -1.85
CA PHE A 15 6.25 25.09 -1.29
C PHE A 15 7.43 24.73 -0.37
N ALA A 16 7.28 23.71 0.49
CA ALA A 16 8.36 23.20 1.33
C ALA A 16 9.56 22.70 0.50
N ILE A 17 9.30 22.02 -0.62
CA ILE A 17 10.34 21.55 -1.56
C ILE A 17 11.06 22.72 -2.22
N ILE A 18 10.32 23.72 -2.72
CA ILE A 18 10.88 24.91 -3.40
C ILE A 18 11.77 25.70 -2.43
N LEU A 19 11.31 25.88 -1.20
CA LEU A 19 12.07 26.53 -0.14
C LEU A 19 13.22 25.67 0.41
N LYS A 20 13.36 24.41 -0.04
CA LYS A 20 14.33 23.43 0.44
C LYS A 20 14.29 23.23 1.96
N LYS A 21 13.10 23.37 2.56
CA LYS A 21 12.89 23.21 4.00
C LYS A 21 12.24 21.86 4.27
N ASN A 22 12.92 20.99 5.03
CA ASN A 22 12.31 19.78 5.60
C ASN A 22 11.48 20.15 6.84
N SER A 23 10.37 20.86 6.62
CA SER A 23 9.56 21.41 7.70
C SER A 23 8.70 20.33 8.36
N LYS A 24 9.06 19.95 9.59
CA LYS A 24 8.27 19.03 10.42
C LYS A 24 6.84 19.53 10.66
N LEU A 25 6.66 20.86 10.74
CA LEU A 25 5.35 21.48 10.89
C LEU A 25 4.47 21.24 9.66
N ILE A 26 5.01 21.40 8.44
CA ILE A 26 4.26 21.15 7.20
C ILE A 26 3.89 19.66 7.08
N ILE A 27 4.78 18.75 7.49
CA ILE A 27 4.49 17.32 7.55
C ILE A 27 3.36 17.02 8.55
N LEU A 28 3.40 17.63 9.74
CA LEU A 28 2.34 17.48 10.74
C LEU A 28 1.00 17.99 10.22
N ILE A 29 0.97 19.18 9.62
CA ILE A 29 -0.22 19.75 8.98
C ILE A 29 -0.72 18.81 7.87
N THR A 30 0.17 18.26 7.05
CA THR A 30 -0.19 17.30 6.00
C THR A 30 -0.85 16.05 6.58
N ILE A 31 -0.29 15.47 7.65
CA ILE A 31 -0.85 14.29 8.31
C ILE A 31 -2.24 14.60 8.88
N LEU A 32 -2.38 15.67 9.66
CA LEU A 32 -3.65 16.07 10.24
C LEU A 32 -4.68 16.35 9.15
N ALA A 33 -4.27 17.06 8.09
CA ALA A 33 -5.15 17.38 6.98
C ALA A 33 -5.64 16.11 6.25
N SER A 34 -4.76 15.14 6.03
CA SER A 34 -5.12 13.83 5.49
C SER A 34 -6.09 13.08 6.41
N CYS A 35 -5.91 13.12 7.73
CA CYS A 35 -6.80 12.42 8.67
C CYS A 35 -8.20 13.02 8.68
N ILE A 36 -8.31 14.36 8.65
CA ILE A 36 -9.59 15.07 8.57
C ILE A 36 -10.30 14.76 7.25
N PHE A 37 -9.55 14.77 6.14
CA PHE A 37 -10.10 14.42 4.83
C PHE A 37 -10.58 12.97 4.76
N PHE A 38 -9.85 12.06 5.39
CA PHE A 38 -10.20 10.64 5.48
C PHE A 38 -11.48 10.43 6.29
N ALA A 39 -11.56 11.03 7.48
CA ALA A 39 -12.68 10.89 8.39
C ALA A 39 -13.95 11.63 7.94
N GLY A 40 -13.78 12.71 7.18
CA GLY A 40 -14.90 13.54 6.72
C GLY A 40 -15.71 12.94 5.57
N ASN A 41 -15.25 11.85 4.94
CA ASN A 41 -15.97 11.26 3.83
C ASN A 41 -17.10 10.34 4.32
N TYR A 42 -18.34 10.67 3.95
CA TYR A 42 -19.57 9.99 4.42
C TYR A 42 -20.36 9.28 3.31
N ASN A 43 -19.83 9.29 2.09
CA ASN A 43 -20.41 8.55 0.97
C ASN A 43 -19.27 7.99 0.14
N ASN A 44 -18.94 6.72 0.36
CA ASN A 44 -18.05 5.93 -0.48
C ASN A 44 -18.57 4.49 -0.53
N PRO A 45 -18.07 3.65 -1.46
CA PRO A 45 -18.64 2.33 -1.72
C PRO A 45 -18.71 1.42 -0.49
N ASP A 46 -17.78 1.57 0.45
CA ASP A 46 -17.70 0.74 1.65
C ASP A 46 -18.20 1.46 2.93
N TYR A 47 -18.50 2.77 2.88
CA TYR A 47 -18.82 3.58 4.06
C TYR A 47 -20.01 3.01 4.85
N PHE A 48 -21.15 2.81 4.18
CA PHE A 48 -22.37 2.35 4.84
C PHE A 48 -22.16 0.99 5.50
N THR A 49 -21.54 0.05 4.78
CA THR A 49 -21.19 -1.28 5.29
C THR A 49 -20.35 -1.22 6.56
N TYR A 50 -19.30 -0.40 6.59
CA TYR A 50 -18.44 -0.29 7.77
C TYR A 50 -19.11 0.49 8.92
N SER A 51 -19.93 1.50 8.61
CA SER A 51 -20.67 2.26 9.62
C SER A 51 -21.73 1.40 10.31
N GLU A 52 -22.45 0.57 9.56
CA GLU A 52 -23.41 -0.40 10.08
C GLU A 52 -22.69 -1.44 10.94
N GLN A 53 -21.57 -1.98 10.45
CA GLN A 53 -20.72 -2.88 11.23
C GLN A 53 -20.26 -2.25 12.55
N TYR A 54 -19.89 -0.97 12.54
CA TYR A 54 -19.52 -0.24 13.75
C TYR A 54 -20.69 -0.11 14.73
N SER A 55 -21.89 0.23 14.23
CA SER A 55 -23.10 0.31 15.05
C SER A 55 -23.50 -1.05 15.64
N LEU A 56 -23.38 -2.14 14.88
CA LEU A 56 -23.67 -3.50 15.37
C LEU A 56 -22.71 -3.95 16.49
N VAL A 57 -21.47 -3.43 16.51
CA VAL A 57 -20.53 -3.66 17.62
C VAL A 57 -21.05 -3.09 18.94
N SER A 58 -21.86 -2.02 18.89
CA SER A 58 -22.45 -1.42 20.08
C SER A 58 -23.67 -2.18 20.61
N THR A 59 -24.44 -2.85 19.74
CA THR A 59 -25.74 -3.43 20.10
C THR A 59 -25.75 -4.95 20.26
N SER A 60 -24.78 -5.68 19.70
CA SER A 60 -24.83 -7.14 19.59
C SER A 60 -23.63 -7.84 20.26
N PRO A 61 -23.84 -8.64 21.34
CA PRO A 61 -22.75 -9.34 22.04
C PRO A 61 -22.06 -10.47 21.26
N LYS A 62 -22.73 -11.04 20.24
CA LYS A 62 -22.23 -12.16 19.42
C LYS A 62 -22.11 -11.73 17.95
N ASN A 63 -21.10 -10.94 17.61
CA ASN A 63 -20.90 -10.49 16.22
C ASN A 63 -20.29 -11.57 15.31
N ILE A 64 -21.11 -12.58 14.99
CA ILE A 64 -20.80 -13.76 14.15
C ILE A 64 -20.10 -13.37 12.82
N ILE A 65 -20.40 -12.19 12.27
CA ILE A 65 -19.85 -11.69 10.99
C ILE A 65 -18.32 -11.58 11.03
N PHE A 66 -17.73 -11.00 12.10
CA PHE A 66 -16.28 -10.81 12.19
C PHE A 66 -15.54 -12.12 12.46
N TYR A 67 -16.16 -13.03 13.22
CA TYR A 67 -15.64 -14.37 13.48
C TYR A 67 -15.60 -15.20 12.19
N ARG A 68 -16.64 -15.12 11.35
CA ARG A 68 -16.68 -15.80 10.04
C ARG A 68 -15.57 -15.29 9.11
N ASN A 69 -15.38 -13.98 9.03
CA ASN A 69 -14.39 -13.39 8.12
C ASN A 69 -12.95 -13.35 8.66
N LYS A 70 -12.70 -13.89 9.88
CA LYS A 70 -11.39 -13.90 10.56
C LYS A 70 -10.75 -12.51 10.74
N GLN A 71 -11.56 -11.45 10.86
CA GLN A 71 -11.09 -10.05 10.96
C GLN A 71 -11.05 -9.55 12.42
N TYR A 72 -10.42 -10.34 13.29
CA TYR A 72 -10.45 -10.13 14.74
C TYR A 72 -9.85 -8.80 15.18
N GLY A 73 -8.76 -8.36 14.55
CA GLY A 73 -8.07 -7.11 14.91
C GLY A 73 -8.94 -5.90 14.61
N PHE A 74 -9.67 -5.92 13.48
CA PHE A 74 -10.56 -4.82 13.10
C PHE A 74 -11.76 -4.71 14.04
N TYR A 75 -12.38 -5.85 14.39
CA TYR A 75 -13.45 -5.91 15.39
C TYR A 75 -13.00 -5.41 16.76
N LEU A 76 -11.83 -5.84 17.24
CA LEU A 76 -11.29 -5.42 18.52
C LEU A 76 -11.11 -3.89 18.57
N LEU A 77 -10.58 -3.28 17.50
CA LEU A 77 -10.46 -1.82 17.43
C LEU A 77 -11.84 -1.14 17.46
N MET A 78 -12.80 -1.60 16.66
CA MET A 78 -14.16 -1.03 16.70
C MET A 78 -14.73 -1.10 18.12
N LYS A 79 -14.61 -2.25 18.79
CA LYS A 79 -15.11 -2.45 20.16
C LYS A 79 -14.49 -1.49 21.17
N ILE A 80 -13.17 -1.29 21.11
CA ILE A 80 -12.47 -0.34 21.98
C ILE A 80 -13.05 1.07 21.78
N PHE A 81 -13.21 1.52 20.54
CA PHE A 81 -13.68 2.88 20.25
C PHE A 81 -15.16 3.08 20.61
N VAL A 82 -16.00 2.07 20.38
CA VAL A 82 -17.40 2.08 20.84
C VAL A 82 -17.48 2.18 22.36
N GLN A 83 -16.62 1.45 23.08
CA GLN A 83 -16.56 1.53 24.56
C GLN A 83 -16.09 2.90 25.07
N LEU A 84 -15.31 3.63 24.27
CA LEU A 84 -14.92 5.02 24.55
C LEU A 84 -16.02 6.03 24.20
N GLY A 85 -17.17 5.59 23.67
CA GLY A 85 -18.28 6.45 23.25
C GLY A 85 -17.99 7.27 21.99
N LEU A 86 -17.02 6.84 21.16
CA LEU A 86 -16.64 7.55 19.94
C LEU A 86 -17.58 7.18 18.78
N GLU A 87 -17.89 8.15 17.94
CA GLU A 87 -18.64 7.95 16.71
C GLU A 87 -17.78 7.33 15.61
N TYR A 88 -18.42 6.77 14.57
CA TYR A 88 -17.72 6.12 13.46
C TYR A 88 -16.70 7.05 12.76
N ASN A 89 -17.04 8.33 12.55
CA ASN A 89 -16.11 9.29 11.93
C ASN A 89 -14.90 9.58 12.81
N GLN A 90 -15.09 9.64 14.13
CA GLN A 90 -13.99 9.80 15.09
C GLN A 90 -13.10 8.55 15.07
N PHE A 91 -13.68 7.35 15.02
CA PHE A 91 -12.94 6.11 14.80
C PHE A 91 -12.09 6.17 13.51
N LEU A 92 -12.66 6.61 12.38
CA LEU A 92 -11.92 6.78 11.12
C LEU A 92 -10.74 7.76 11.25
N PHE A 93 -10.94 8.87 11.95
CA PHE A 93 -9.88 9.86 12.19
C PHE A 93 -8.69 9.25 12.93
N PHE A 94 -8.94 8.53 14.03
CA PHE A 94 -7.88 7.92 14.83
C PHE A 94 -7.20 6.75 14.11
N ILE A 95 -7.94 5.96 13.32
CA ILE A 95 -7.35 4.93 12.46
C ILE A 95 -6.44 5.56 11.42
N ALA A 96 -6.89 6.63 10.74
CA ALA A 96 -6.08 7.34 9.77
C ALA A 96 -4.83 7.94 10.42
N LEU A 97 -4.96 8.53 11.61
CA LEU A 97 -3.85 9.10 12.36
C LEU A 97 -2.82 8.03 12.71
N ALA A 98 -3.23 6.90 13.27
CA ALA A 98 -2.34 5.79 13.59
C ALA A 98 -1.59 5.28 12.34
N CYS A 99 -2.31 5.08 11.22
CA CYS A 99 -1.71 4.62 9.97
C CYS A 99 -0.71 5.64 9.41
N MET A 100 -1.06 6.93 9.38
CA MET A 100 -0.18 8.00 8.90
C MET A 100 1.06 8.17 9.77
N LEU A 101 0.94 8.00 11.09
CA LEU A 101 2.08 8.04 12.01
C LEU A 101 3.03 6.84 11.80
N LEU A 102 2.50 5.64 11.59
CA LEU A 102 3.29 4.46 11.23
C LEU A 102 4.09 4.70 9.93
N ILE A 103 3.42 5.19 8.88
CA ILE A 103 4.06 5.54 7.61
C ILE A 103 5.12 6.63 7.83
N ASN A 104 4.77 7.73 8.50
CA ASN A 104 5.67 8.85 8.76
C ASN A 104 6.95 8.38 9.48
N SER A 105 6.83 7.51 10.48
CA SER A 105 7.98 7.02 11.23
C SER A 105 9.01 6.29 10.34
N THR A 106 8.56 5.59 9.29
CA THR A 106 9.45 4.98 8.29
C THR A 106 9.97 6.02 7.30
N VAL A 107 9.11 6.93 6.84
CA VAL A 107 9.46 7.99 5.88
C VAL A 107 10.56 8.89 6.43
N GLN A 108 10.44 9.35 7.68
CA GLN A 108 11.47 10.17 8.32
C GLN A 108 12.80 9.43 8.50
N LYS A 109 12.77 8.09 8.59
CA LYS A 109 13.98 7.27 8.75
C LYS A 109 14.73 7.05 7.43
N TYR A 110 14.01 6.87 6.33
CA TYR A 110 14.61 6.37 5.08
C TYR A 110 14.48 7.28 3.86
N VAL A 111 13.65 8.33 3.88
CA VAL A 111 13.40 9.17 2.71
C VAL A 111 14.16 10.48 2.80
N LYS A 112 14.98 10.80 1.78
CA LYS A 112 15.78 12.04 1.71
C LYS A 112 14.92 13.31 1.71
N ASN A 113 13.73 13.25 1.11
CA ASN A 113 12.76 14.34 1.15
C ASN A 113 11.33 13.80 1.39
N PRO A 114 10.85 13.86 2.66
CA PRO A 114 9.51 13.42 3.03
C PRO A 114 8.37 14.15 2.29
N HIS A 115 8.55 15.42 1.90
CA HIS A 115 7.50 16.17 1.21
C HIS A 115 7.18 15.58 -0.17
N ILE A 116 8.20 15.10 -0.91
CA ILE A 116 7.98 14.39 -2.18
C ILE A 116 7.20 13.10 -1.93
N TYR A 117 7.51 12.38 -0.85
CA TYR A 117 6.79 11.16 -0.48
C TYR A 117 5.30 11.43 -0.27
N TYR A 118 4.97 12.45 0.52
CA TYR A 118 3.56 12.79 0.78
C TYR A 118 2.83 13.27 -0.46
N ILE A 119 3.49 13.98 -1.38
CA ILE A 119 2.89 14.34 -2.68
C ILE A 119 2.56 13.08 -3.47
N LEU A 120 3.53 12.17 -3.66
CA LEU A 120 3.30 10.93 -4.41
C LEU A 120 2.20 10.09 -3.75
N PHE A 121 2.26 9.91 -2.43
CA PHE A 121 1.28 9.16 -1.64
C PHE A 121 -0.13 9.76 -1.75
N PHE A 122 -0.25 11.09 -1.72
CA PHE A 122 -1.53 11.78 -1.82
C PHE A 122 -2.15 11.66 -3.23
N ILE A 123 -1.33 11.73 -4.29
CA ILE A 123 -1.76 11.43 -5.66
C ILE A 123 -2.26 9.98 -5.74
N PHE A 124 -1.45 9.04 -5.24
CA PHE A 124 -1.83 7.63 -5.11
C PHE A 124 -0.92 6.93 -4.08
N PRO A 125 -1.43 6.06 -3.18
CA PRO A 125 -2.76 5.47 -3.16
C PRO A 125 -3.74 6.11 -2.16
N PHE A 126 -3.49 7.30 -1.63
CA PHE A 126 -4.25 7.86 -0.49
C PHE A 126 -5.78 7.85 -0.68
N LEU A 127 -6.30 8.26 -1.83
CA LEU A 127 -7.75 8.24 -2.07
C LEU A 127 -8.36 6.83 -1.99
N LEU A 128 -7.63 5.82 -2.43
CA LEU A 128 -8.07 4.43 -2.31
C LEU A 128 -8.04 3.96 -0.85
N CYS A 129 -7.16 4.53 -0.03
CA CYS A 129 -7.08 4.22 1.40
C CYS A 129 -8.32 4.67 2.17
N ILE A 130 -8.94 5.77 1.76
CA ILE A 130 -10.18 6.30 2.35
C ILE A 130 -11.31 5.28 2.23
N VAL A 131 -11.41 4.65 1.06
CA VAL A 131 -12.43 3.63 0.79
C VAL A 131 -12.05 2.29 1.45
N GLN A 132 -10.79 1.87 1.32
CA GLN A 132 -10.34 0.55 1.72
C GLN A 132 -9.61 0.57 3.07
N ILE A 133 -10.31 0.94 4.14
CA ILE A 133 -9.73 1.18 5.49
C ILE A 133 -8.90 -0.02 5.98
N ARG A 134 -9.39 -1.25 5.82
CA ARG A 134 -8.64 -2.46 6.22
C ARG A 134 -7.32 -2.59 5.44
N ASN A 135 -7.34 -2.30 4.15
CA ASN A 135 -6.15 -2.36 3.31
C ASN A 135 -5.16 -1.23 3.65
N PHE A 136 -5.66 -0.06 4.04
CA PHE A 136 -4.83 1.03 4.54
C PHE A 136 -4.06 0.63 5.81
N ILE A 137 -4.72 -0.03 6.76
CA ILE A 137 -4.06 -0.55 7.98
C ILE A 137 -2.95 -1.53 7.61
N ILE A 138 -3.22 -2.49 6.70
CA ILE A 138 -2.19 -3.43 6.22
C ILE A 138 -1.01 -2.68 5.61
N MET A 139 -1.28 -1.73 4.71
CA MET A 139 -0.25 -0.97 4.00
C MET A 139 0.61 -0.15 4.97
N ALA A 140 0.00 0.50 5.96
CA ALA A 140 0.73 1.28 6.96
C ALA A 140 1.63 0.38 7.82
N ILE A 141 1.13 -0.77 8.28
CA ILE A 141 1.92 -1.75 9.03
C ILE A 141 3.04 -2.33 8.15
N LEU A 142 2.79 -2.59 6.88
CA LEU A 142 3.78 -3.10 5.94
C LEU A 142 4.92 -2.09 5.70
N VAL A 143 4.59 -0.82 5.47
CA VAL A 143 5.57 0.28 5.37
C VAL A 143 6.35 0.42 6.68
N TYR A 144 5.69 0.27 7.83
CA TYR A 144 6.38 0.25 9.12
C TYR A 144 7.36 -0.93 9.25
N ALA A 145 6.91 -2.14 8.88
CA ALA A 145 7.65 -3.39 9.00
C ALA A 145 8.91 -3.43 8.13
N LEU A 146 8.95 -2.67 7.04
CA LEU A 146 10.10 -2.55 6.14
C LEU A 146 11.42 -2.30 6.88
N ARG A 147 11.40 -1.53 7.99
CA ARG A 147 12.60 -1.25 8.80
C ARG A 147 13.32 -2.51 9.27
N TYR A 148 12.55 -3.54 9.61
CA TYR A 148 13.07 -4.79 10.11
C TYR A 148 13.57 -5.71 8.99
N LEU A 149 13.07 -5.50 7.76
CA LEU A 149 13.57 -6.19 6.59
C LEU A 149 14.90 -5.59 6.11
N ILE A 150 15.04 -4.26 6.18
CA ILE A 150 16.27 -3.54 5.81
C ILE A 150 17.41 -3.86 6.78
N ASP A 151 17.16 -3.73 8.08
CA ASP A 151 18.15 -3.93 9.14
C ASP A 151 18.24 -5.44 9.49
N SER A 152 18.44 -6.31 8.50
CA SER A 152 18.24 -7.76 8.63
C SER A 152 19.04 -8.39 9.79
N SER A 153 18.33 -8.94 10.77
CA SER A 153 18.87 -9.74 11.89
C SER A 153 17.84 -10.78 12.32
N LYS A 154 18.23 -11.81 13.10
CA LYS A 154 17.27 -12.82 13.60
C LYS A 154 16.14 -12.16 14.41
N SER A 155 16.47 -11.19 15.26
CA SER A 155 15.48 -10.41 16.03
C SER A 155 14.57 -9.59 15.11
N ASN A 156 15.13 -8.93 14.10
CA ASN A 156 14.34 -8.12 13.18
C ASN A 156 13.44 -8.97 12.26
N ASN A 157 13.86 -10.17 11.85
CA ASN A 157 12.99 -11.12 11.16
C ASN A 157 11.76 -11.49 12.01
N ILE A 158 11.95 -11.71 13.32
CA ILE A 158 10.85 -11.99 14.25
C ILE A 158 9.92 -10.77 14.35
N LYS A 159 10.47 -9.56 14.51
CA LYS A 159 9.67 -8.32 14.54
C LYS A 159 8.87 -8.12 13.25
N TYR A 160 9.46 -8.42 12.09
CA TYR A 160 8.76 -8.38 10.81
C TYR A 160 7.59 -9.37 10.79
N ILE A 161 7.82 -10.64 11.18
CA ILE A 161 6.76 -11.64 11.27
C ILE A 161 5.63 -11.16 12.18
N ILE A 162 5.95 -10.66 13.37
CA ILE A 162 4.95 -10.12 14.30
C ILE A 162 4.14 -9.01 13.65
N CYS A 163 4.78 -8.05 12.98
CA CYS A 163 4.05 -6.99 12.27
C CYS A 163 3.10 -7.56 11.20
N ILE A 164 3.52 -8.53 10.41
CA ILE A 164 2.67 -9.13 9.38
C ILE A 164 1.52 -9.94 9.99
N LEU A 165 1.75 -10.65 11.10
CA LEU A 165 0.69 -11.34 11.83
C LEU A 165 -0.34 -10.36 12.40
N VAL A 166 0.12 -9.23 12.96
CA VAL A 166 -0.78 -8.15 13.40
C VAL A 166 -1.58 -7.60 12.21
N ALA A 167 -0.93 -7.31 11.07
CA ALA A 167 -1.63 -6.88 9.87
C ALA A 167 -2.67 -7.91 9.38
N SER A 168 -2.34 -9.20 9.48
CA SER A 168 -3.24 -10.30 9.08
C SER A 168 -4.51 -10.41 9.93
N SER A 169 -4.44 -9.93 11.19
CA SER A 169 -5.61 -9.87 12.06
C SER A 169 -6.66 -8.85 11.58
N PHE A 170 -6.26 -7.86 10.79
CA PHE A 170 -7.17 -6.91 10.14
C PHE A 170 -7.71 -7.45 8.83
N HIS A 171 -6.86 -8.14 8.06
CA HIS A 171 -7.25 -8.76 6.81
C HIS A 171 -6.21 -9.82 6.38
N THR A 172 -6.68 -11.04 6.15
CA THR A 172 -5.85 -12.24 5.95
C THR A 172 -4.88 -12.16 4.77
N VAL A 173 -5.20 -11.40 3.72
CA VAL A 173 -4.30 -11.11 2.58
C VAL A 173 -2.92 -10.59 3.03
N ALA A 174 -2.79 -9.95 4.20
CA ALA A 174 -1.47 -9.51 4.68
C ALA A 174 -0.45 -10.65 4.84
N LEU A 175 -0.88 -11.89 5.05
CA LEU A 175 0.03 -13.04 5.18
C LEU A 175 0.92 -13.25 3.94
N VAL A 176 0.47 -12.82 2.76
CA VAL A 176 1.27 -12.94 1.53
C VAL A 176 2.61 -12.21 1.63
N TYR A 177 2.71 -11.14 2.44
CA TYR A 177 3.94 -10.38 2.62
C TYR A 177 5.00 -11.11 3.45
N LEU A 178 4.70 -12.26 4.06
CA LEU A 178 5.72 -13.11 4.69
C LEU A 178 6.78 -13.58 3.67
N ILE A 179 6.41 -13.72 2.39
CA ILE A 179 7.35 -14.09 1.33
C ILE A 179 8.50 -13.09 1.18
N LEU A 180 8.31 -11.83 1.58
CA LEU A 180 9.37 -10.82 1.50
C LEU A 180 10.54 -11.13 2.45
N LEU A 181 10.37 -12.00 3.46
CA LEU A 181 11.48 -12.46 4.30
C LEU A 181 12.55 -13.24 3.52
N PHE A 182 12.19 -13.84 2.38
CA PHE A 182 13.19 -14.48 1.51
C PHE A 182 14.24 -13.49 1.01
N ASN A 183 13.92 -12.19 0.98
CA ASN A 183 14.88 -11.13 0.66
C ASN A 183 16.13 -11.18 1.56
N ASN A 184 16.03 -11.66 2.80
CA ASN A 184 17.18 -11.76 3.71
C ASN A 184 18.07 -12.99 3.48
N LYS A 185 17.64 -13.91 2.61
CA LYS A 185 18.35 -15.16 2.30
C LYS A 185 18.88 -15.21 0.86
N ILE A 186 18.55 -14.23 0.02
CA ILE A 186 19.00 -14.18 -1.36
C ILE A 186 20.45 -13.68 -1.39
N ASP A 187 21.34 -14.53 -1.89
CA ASP A 187 22.64 -14.09 -2.38
C ASP A 187 22.42 -13.39 -3.73
N TYR A 188 22.45 -12.06 -3.69
CA TYR A 188 22.11 -11.20 -4.81
C TYR A 188 23.08 -11.32 -6.00
N GLU A 189 24.30 -11.79 -5.76
CA GLU A 189 25.33 -11.90 -6.80
C GLU A 189 25.27 -13.24 -7.54
N LYS A 190 25.01 -14.34 -6.83
CA LYS A 190 25.12 -15.70 -7.40
C LYS A 190 23.81 -16.39 -7.71
N ARG A 191 22.75 -16.15 -6.91
CA ARG A 191 21.51 -16.94 -6.95
C ARG A 191 20.27 -16.16 -7.39
N SER A 192 20.44 -14.86 -7.59
CA SER A 192 19.44 -13.91 -8.10
C SER A 192 18.76 -14.36 -9.39
N LYS A 193 19.55 -14.81 -10.39
CA LYS A 193 19.03 -15.24 -11.69
C LYS A 193 18.12 -16.47 -11.59
N TYR A 194 18.50 -17.47 -10.80
CA TYR A 194 17.71 -18.69 -10.62
C TYR A 194 16.41 -18.44 -9.85
N PHE A 195 16.44 -17.55 -8.86
CA PHE A 195 15.25 -17.16 -8.10
C PHE A 195 14.23 -16.42 -8.99
N VAL A 196 14.71 -15.48 -9.82
CA VAL A 196 13.86 -14.76 -10.78
C VAL A 196 13.29 -15.72 -11.82
N VAL A 197 14.11 -16.59 -12.40
CA VAL A 197 13.67 -17.61 -13.35
C VAL A 197 12.62 -18.53 -12.70
N GLY A 198 12.83 -18.96 -11.45
CA GLY A 198 11.89 -19.79 -10.69
C GLY A 198 10.54 -19.11 -10.45
N ILE A 199 10.52 -17.82 -10.12
CA ILE A 199 9.27 -17.06 -9.98
C ILE A 199 8.53 -16.98 -11.32
N ILE A 200 9.26 -16.71 -12.41
CA ILE A 200 8.68 -16.58 -13.74
C ILE A 200 8.14 -17.94 -14.21
N THR A 201 8.90 -19.03 -14.08
CA THR A 201 8.44 -20.38 -14.46
C THR A 201 7.28 -20.83 -13.60
N LEU A 202 7.29 -20.61 -12.28
CA LEU A 202 6.15 -20.94 -11.42
C LEU A 202 4.90 -20.18 -11.84
N SER A 203 5.05 -18.89 -12.15
CA SER A 203 3.93 -18.06 -12.61
C SER A 203 3.37 -18.55 -13.95
N ILE A 204 4.24 -18.90 -14.91
CA ILE A 204 3.84 -19.45 -16.21
C ILE A 204 3.18 -20.82 -16.06
N ILE A 205 3.71 -21.70 -15.21
CA ILE A 205 3.12 -23.02 -14.95
C ILE A 205 1.69 -22.86 -14.43
N ILE A 206 1.46 -21.93 -13.49
CA ILE A 206 0.13 -21.68 -12.94
C ILE A 206 -0.82 -21.09 -14.01
N VAL A 207 -0.31 -20.26 -14.92
CA VAL A 207 -1.09 -19.73 -16.06
C VAL A 207 -1.51 -20.85 -17.02
N VAL A 208 -0.59 -21.76 -17.36
CA VAL A 208 -0.78 -22.79 -18.39
C VAL A 208 -1.64 -23.95 -17.89
N THR A 209 -1.58 -24.29 -16.60
CA THR A 209 -2.28 -25.44 -16.00
C THR A 209 -3.76 -25.18 -15.66
N LYS A 210 -4.38 -24.21 -16.37
CA LYS A 210 -5.67 -23.50 -16.24
C LYS A 210 -6.84 -24.12 -15.45
N ASN A 211 -6.91 -25.43 -15.19
CA ASN A 211 -8.07 -26.10 -14.56
C ASN A 211 -7.80 -27.07 -13.39
N THR A 212 -6.61 -27.66 -13.20
CA THR A 212 -6.41 -28.69 -12.15
C THR A 212 -5.55 -28.22 -10.97
N SER A 213 -4.42 -27.58 -11.23
CA SER A 213 -3.51 -27.01 -10.20
C SER A 213 -4.10 -25.77 -9.52
N LEU A 214 -4.84 -24.96 -10.29
CA LEU A 214 -5.52 -23.76 -9.80
C LEU A 214 -6.57 -24.13 -8.76
N ASN A 215 -7.26 -25.27 -8.90
CA ASN A 215 -8.25 -25.73 -7.93
C ASN A 215 -7.62 -26.06 -6.57
N PHE A 216 -6.43 -26.67 -6.55
CA PHE A 216 -5.69 -26.92 -5.31
C PHE A 216 -5.26 -25.61 -4.64
N ILE A 217 -4.69 -24.69 -5.41
CA ILE A 217 -4.27 -23.37 -4.91
C ILE A 217 -5.48 -22.56 -4.43
N THR A 218 -6.60 -22.58 -5.15
CA THR A 218 -7.81 -21.87 -4.73
C THR A 218 -8.48 -22.50 -3.53
N ASN A 219 -8.41 -23.81 -3.34
CA ASN A 219 -8.91 -24.48 -2.13
C ASN A 219 -8.03 -24.17 -0.91
N ALA A 220 -6.71 -24.10 -1.10
CA ALA A 220 -5.78 -23.65 -0.06
C ALA A 220 -6.00 -22.17 0.29
N ILE A 221 -6.18 -21.31 -0.71
CA ILE A 221 -6.45 -19.89 -0.52
C ILE A 221 -7.82 -19.66 0.11
N SER A 222 -8.88 -20.35 -0.34
CA SER A 222 -10.24 -20.18 0.20
C SER A 222 -10.34 -20.63 1.66
N SER A 223 -9.68 -21.74 2.04
CA SER A 223 -9.61 -22.20 3.43
C SER A 223 -8.84 -21.24 4.34
N ILE A 224 -7.77 -20.62 3.84
CA ILE A 224 -7.02 -19.58 4.57
C ILE A 224 -7.87 -18.30 4.70
N LEU A 225 -8.46 -17.83 3.60
CA LEU A 225 -9.26 -16.60 3.55
C LEU A 225 -10.58 -16.69 4.34
N GLY A 226 -11.14 -17.89 4.54
CA GLY A 226 -12.23 -18.14 5.49
C GLY A 226 -13.61 -17.62 5.09
N THR A 227 -13.92 -17.57 3.80
CA THR A 227 -15.18 -16.96 3.32
C THR A 227 -15.98 -17.89 2.41
N ASP A 228 -17.31 -17.87 2.55
CA ASP A 228 -18.26 -18.27 1.50
C ASP A 228 -18.01 -17.49 0.18
N ASP A 229 -17.34 -16.33 0.25
CA ASP A 229 -16.81 -15.59 -0.92
C ASP A 229 -15.76 -16.37 -1.73
N GLY A 230 -15.18 -17.47 -1.23
CA GLY A 230 -14.29 -18.31 -2.03
C GLY A 230 -14.96 -18.77 -3.33
N SER A 231 -16.26 -19.09 -3.26
CA SER A 231 -17.11 -19.47 -4.40
C SER A 231 -17.38 -18.31 -5.37
N ARG A 232 -17.67 -17.09 -4.88
CA ARG A 232 -17.85 -15.87 -5.69
C ARG A 232 -16.56 -15.36 -6.32
N THR A 233 -15.46 -15.48 -5.60
CA THR A 233 -14.11 -15.15 -6.08
C THR A 233 -13.68 -16.12 -7.19
N LEU A 234 -14.13 -17.38 -7.10
CA LEU A 234 -13.93 -18.42 -8.11
C LEU A 234 -14.86 -18.33 -9.32
N SER A 235 -16.07 -17.79 -9.18
CA SER A 235 -17.02 -17.63 -10.29
C SER A 235 -16.69 -16.44 -11.18
N ASN A 236 -16.07 -15.40 -10.63
CA ASN A 236 -15.62 -14.22 -11.38
C ASN A 236 -14.18 -14.37 -11.88
N ARG A 237 -13.85 -15.51 -12.52
CA ARG A 237 -12.55 -15.69 -13.18
C ARG A 237 -12.46 -14.72 -14.36
N THR A 238 -11.69 -13.66 -14.16
CA THR A 238 -11.47 -12.65 -15.18
C THR A 238 -10.33 -13.11 -16.09
N THR A 239 -10.63 -13.38 -17.36
CA THR A 239 -9.70 -14.00 -18.30
C THR A 239 -8.43 -13.17 -18.56
N TYR A 240 -8.50 -11.84 -18.41
CA TYR A 240 -7.41 -10.93 -18.77
C TYR A 240 -7.09 -9.82 -17.74
N GLU A 241 -7.82 -9.71 -16.63
CA GLU A 241 -7.62 -8.58 -15.69
C GLU A 241 -6.28 -8.62 -14.95
N PHE A 242 -5.62 -9.80 -14.89
CA PHE A 242 -4.26 -9.94 -14.36
C PHE A 242 -3.21 -9.16 -15.15
N LEU A 243 -3.49 -8.80 -16.42
CA LEU A 243 -2.59 -8.03 -17.28
C LEU A 243 -2.34 -6.63 -16.73
N GLY A 244 -3.32 -6.02 -16.05
CA GLY A 244 -3.15 -4.71 -15.41
C GLY A 244 -2.08 -4.74 -14.32
N PRO A 245 -2.26 -5.55 -13.26
CA PRO A 245 -1.24 -5.80 -12.23
C PRO A 245 0.13 -6.15 -12.82
N LEU A 246 0.18 -7.03 -13.82
CA LEU A 246 1.43 -7.40 -14.49
C LEU A 246 2.10 -6.20 -15.17
N PHE A 247 1.35 -5.40 -15.91
CA PHE A 247 1.83 -4.19 -16.56
C PHE A 247 2.43 -3.22 -15.53
N PHE A 248 1.70 -2.93 -14.45
CA PHE A 248 2.15 -2.04 -13.39
C PHE A 248 3.40 -2.53 -12.66
N GLN A 249 3.45 -3.82 -12.35
CA GLN A 249 4.63 -4.44 -11.77
C GLN A 249 5.84 -4.36 -12.71
N SER A 250 5.62 -4.59 -14.01
CA SER A 250 6.68 -4.56 -15.03
C SER A 250 7.25 -3.17 -15.24
N ILE A 251 6.41 -2.14 -15.42
CA ILE A 251 6.87 -0.76 -15.60
C ILE A 251 7.58 -0.22 -14.34
N THR A 252 7.11 -0.61 -13.15
CA THR A 252 7.80 -0.30 -11.89
C THR A 252 9.19 -0.94 -11.86
N THR A 253 9.31 -2.19 -12.31
CA THR A 253 10.58 -2.91 -12.37
C THR A 253 11.55 -2.26 -13.37
N LEU A 254 11.07 -1.82 -14.54
CA LEU A 254 11.89 -1.10 -15.51
C LEU A 254 12.46 0.20 -14.91
N LEU A 255 11.64 0.95 -14.17
CA LEU A 255 12.10 2.15 -13.46
C LEU A 255 13.16 1.81 -12.39
N PHE A 256 13.01 0.68 -11.69
CA PHE A 256 14.01 0.18 -10.75
C PHE A 256 15.32 -0.27 -11.41
N ILE A 257 15.27 -0.85 -12.61
CA ILE A 257 16.46 -1.20 -13.38
C ILE A 257 17.23 0.06 -13.79
N TRP A 258 16.53 1.12 -14.21
CA TRP A 258 17.15 2.41 -14.46
C TRP A 258 17.72 3.01 -13.16
N ALA A 259 16.96 2.99 -12.07
CA ALA A 259 17.42 3.46 -10.77
C ALA A 259 18.70 2.74 -10.30
N LYS A 260 18.80 1.42 -10.55
CA LYS A 260 19.98 0.63 -10.21
C LYS A 260 21.24 1.14 -10.92
N LYS A 261 21.15 1.48 -12.22
CA LYS A 261 22.28 2.05 -12.99
C LYS A 261 22.81 3.35 -12.37
N ILE A 262 21.90 4.22 -11.91
CA ILE A 262 22.23 5.47 -11.24
C ILE A 262 22.87 5.20 -9.86
N ASN A 263 22.35 4.22 -9.14
CA ASN A 263 22.74 3.90 -7.76
C ASN A 263 24.09 3.19 -7.65
N ASP A 264 24.41 2.28 -8.59
CA ASP A 264 25.65 1.50 -8.55
C ASP A 264 26.92 2.38 -8.67
N SER A 265 26.78 3.62 -9.16
CA SER A 265 27.88 4.57 -9.32
C SER A 265 28.04 5.58 -8.17
N ASN A 266 27.02 5.80 -7.34
CA ASN A 266 26.94 7.00 -6.49
C ASN A 266 26.49 6.77 -5.03
N LEU A 267 26.28 5.52 -4.60
CA LEU A 267 25.73 5.22 -3.27
C LEU A 267 26.76 4.87 -2.19
N ASP A 268 26.60 5.48 -1.02
CA ASP A 268 27.17 4.99 0.23
C ASP A 268 26.59 3.60 0.58
N LEU A 269 27.37 2.80 1.32
CA LEU A 269 27.04 1.41 1.67
C LEU A 269 25.64 1.25 2.30
N LYS A 270 25.23 2.19 3.16
CA LYS A 270 23.92 2.14 3.84
C LYS A 270 22.76 2.38 2.88
N ASP A 271 22.85 3.42 2.05
CA ASP A 271 21.83 3.74 1.06
C ASP A 271 21.76 2.64 -0.02
N LYS A 272 22.90 2.03 -0.35
CA LYS A 272 22.98 0.86 -1.25
C LYS A 272 22.20 -0.32 -0.67
N ASN A 273 22.37 -0.65 0.61
CA ASN A 273 21.61 -1.72 1.25
C ASN A 273 20.09 -1.45 1.22
N ILE A 274 19.65 -0.23 1.55
CA ILE A 274 18.22 0.15 1.50
C ILE A 274 17.66 -0.05 0.09
N PHE A 275 18.36 0.49 -0.92
CA PHE A 275 17.94 0.37 -2.31
C PHE A 275 17.87 -1.10 -2.75
N THR A 276 18.92 -1.88 -2.50
CA THR A 276 18.99 -3.30 -2.86
C THR A 276 17.85 -4.07 -2.21
N LYS A 277 17.56 -3.86 -0.93
CA LYS A 277 16.45 -4.54 -0.24
C LYS A 277 15.11 -4.23 -0.88
N ILE A 278 14.80 -2.96 -1.15
CA ILE A 278 13.52 -2.56 -1.77
C ILE A 278 13.43 -3.03 -3.24
N TYR A 279 14.53 -2.97 -3.99
CA TYR A 279 14.61 -3.52 -5.35
C TYR A 279 14.26 -5.00 -5.36
N TRP A 280 14.79 -5.78 -4.42
CA TRP A 280 14.48 -7.21 -4.32
C TRP A 280 13.06 -7.49 -3.84
N CYS A 281 12.49 -6.64 -2.98
CA CYS A 281 11.05 -6.70 -2.70
C CYS A 281 10.20 -6.48 -3.96
N ASN A 282 10.61 -5.57 -4.84
CA ASN A 282 9.95 -5.38 -6.13
C ASN A 282 10.04 -6.64 -7.00
N ILE A 283 11.21 -7.26 -7.11
CA ILE A 283 11.38 -8.51 -7.85
C ILE A 283 10.57 -9.68 -7.25
N ILE A 284 10.61 -9.85 -5.91
CA ILE A 284 9.83 -10.88 -5.22
C ILE A 284 8.33 -10.70 -5.48
N SER A 285 7.85 -9.47 -5.64
CA SER A 285 6.41 -9.21 -5.85
C SER A 285 5.84 -9.84 -7.12
N PHE A 286 6.66 -10.24 -8.09
CA PHE A 286 6.19 -11.05 -9.23
C PHE A 286 5.66 -12.42 -8.81
N SER A 287 6.04 -12.95 -7.63
CA SER A 287 5.49 -14.20 -7.11
C SER A 287 4.00 -14.11 -6.79
N PHE A 288 3.43 -12.91 -6.75
CA PHE A 288 2.00 -12.67 -6.55
C PHE A 288 1.20 -12.69 -7.85
N LEU A 289 1.84 -12.79 -9.01
CA LEU A 289 1.18 -12.85 -10.32
C LEU A 289 0.08 -13.93 -10.40
N PRO A 290 0.29 -15.16 -9.86
CA PRO A 290 -0.76 -16.16 -9.79
C PRO A 290 -2.01 -15.69 -9.04
N CYS A 291 -1.85 -14.91 -7.96
CA CYS A 291 -2.99 -14.40 -7.19
C CYS A 291 -3.85 -13.44 -8.03
N PHE A 292 -3.25 -12.63 -8.90
CA PHE A 292 -3.99 -11.69 -9.76
C PHE A 292 -4.86 -12.39 -10.80
N MET A 293 -4.53 -13.63 -11.16
CA MET A 293 -5.36 -14.45 -12.04
C MET A 293 -6.60 -15.02 -11.35
N ILE A 294 -6.52 -15.20 -10.03
CA ILE A 294 -7.63 -15.71 -9.23
C ILE A 294 -8.66 -14.61 -9.01
N SER A 295 -8.22 -13.39 -8.68
CA SER A 295 -9.12 -12.25 -8.47
C SER A 295 -8.40 -10.92 -8.56
N THR A 296 -9.09 -9.90 -9.06
CA THR A 296 -8.62 -8.51 -9.04
C THR A 296 -8.52 -7.90 -7.65
N ILE A 297 -9.14 -8.50 -6.63
CA ILE A 297 -8.97 -8.08 -5.23
C ILE A 297 -7.48 -8.19 -4.83
N PHE A 298 -6.74 -9.13 -5.40
CA PHE A 298 -5.32 -9.28 -5.14
C PHE A 298 -4.47 -8.14 -5.72
N ALA A 299 -4.97 -7.32 -6.64
CA ALA A 299 -4.24 -6.15 -7.14
C ALA A 299 -3.84 -5.18 -6.01
N ARG A 300 -4.56 -5.21 -4.86
CA ARG A 300 -4.20 -4.54 -3.60
C ARG A 300 -2.77 -4.84 -3.14
N ILE A 301 -2.24 -6.03 -3.48
CA ILE A 301 -0.86 -6.41 -3.12
C ILE A 301 0.16 -5.48 -3.76
N ILE A 302 0.03 -5.19 -5.05
CA ILE A 302 0.93 -4.26 -5.75
C ILE A 302 0.75 -2.84 -5.21
N ILE A 303 -0.49 -2.44 -4.97
CA ILE A 303 -0.82 -1.10 -4.45
C ILE A 303 -0.16 -0.86 -3.09
N ASN A 304 -0.20 -1.85 -2.18
CA ASN A 304 0.41 -1.72 -0.86
C ASN A 304 1.94 -1.67 -0.91
N MET A 305 2.56 -2.24 -1.94
CA MET A 305 4.01 -2.18 -2.14
C MET A 305 4.48 -0.83 -2.70
N LEU A 306 3.60 -0.08 -3.36
CA LEU A 306 3.97 1.15 -4.04
C LEU A 306 4.52 2.25 -3.10
N PRO A 307 3.96 2.50 -1.90
CA PRO A 307 4.57 3.43 -0.94
C PRO A 307 5.93 2.96 -0.41
N ILE A 308 6.25 1.66 -0.46
CA ILE A 308 7.61 1.18 -0.17
C ILE A 308 8.54 1.56 -1.32
N TYR A 309 8.08 1.42 -2.57
CA TYR A 309 8.88 1.76 -3.75
C TYR A 309 9.21 3.25 -3.82
N TYR A 310 8.31 4.13 -3.38
CA TYR A 310 8.57 5.58 -3.32
C TYR A 310 9.84 5.92 -2.52
N ILE A 311 10.14 5.18 -1.45
CA ILE A 311 11.33 5.43 -0.62
C ILE A 311 12.60 5.39 -1.48
N SER A 312 12.78 4.30 -2.23
CA SER A 312 13.95 4.13 -3.10
C SER A 312 13.96 5.07 -4.29
N LEU A 313 12.81 5.24 -4.96
CA LEU A 313 12.72 6.08 -6.15
C LEU A 313 13.04 7.55 -5.83
N ILE A 314 12.52 8.07 -4.71
CA ILE A 314 12.83 9.43 -4.25
C ILE A 314 14.32 9.54 -3.93
N ASN A 315 14.89 8.58 -3.20
CA ASN A 315 16.30 8.63 -2.82
C ASN A 315 17.23 8.64 -4.05
N THR A 316 16.89 7.91 -5.11
CA THR A 316 17.65 7.89 -6.37
C THR A 316 17.66 9.26 -7.07
N VAL A 317 16.57 10.02 -7.02
CA VAL A 317 16.52 11.40 -7.57
C VAL A 317 17.63 12.28 -6.96
N PHE A 318 17.92 12.12 -5.67
CA PHE A 318 18.93 12.92 -4.98
C PHE A 318 20.38 12.52 -5.27
N LEU A 319 20.60 11.41 -5.99
CA LEU A 319 21.94 10.95 -6.39
C LEU A 319 22.32 11.43 -7.79
N THR A 320 21.32 11.62 -8.64
CA THR A 320 21.55 12.18 -9.98
C THR A 320 22.08 13.63 -9.88
N LYS A 321 23.04 13.96 -10.75
CA LYS A 321 23.63 15.31 -10.83
C LYS A 321 22.50 16.35 -10.93
N LYS A 322 22.59 17.38 -10.10
CA LYS A 322 21.59 18.46 -10.08
C LYS A 322 21.48 19.09 -11.47
N ASN A 323 20.24 19.30 -11.92
CA ASN A 323 19.88 19.86 -13.23
C ASN A 323 20.30 19.01 -14.45
N SER A 324 20.62 17.71 -14.28
CA SER A 324 20.81 16.84 -15.43
C SER A 324 19.48 16.49 -16.11
N LEU A 325 19.52 16.30 -17.43
CA LEU A 325 18.37 15.77 -18.19
C LEU A 325 17.92 14.42 -17.63
N GLU A 326 18.87 13.56 -17.24
CA GLU A 326 18.58 12.25 -16.62
C GLU A 326 17.74 12.40 -15.34
N ARG A 327 18.05 13.36 -14.48
CA ARG A 327 17.29 13.64 -13.27
C ARG A 327 15.86 14.07 -13.59
N ILE A 328 15.70 14.98 -14.55
CA ILE A 328 14.39 15.52 -14.95
C ILE A 328 13.53 14.39 -15.51
N LEU A 329 14.08 13.58 -16.42
CA LEU A 329 13.39 12.44 -17.01
C LEU A 329 13.01 11.40 -15.94
N PHE A 330 13.91 11.09 -15.00
CA PHE A 330 13.63 10.12 -13.95
C PHE A 330 12.50 10.57 -13.01
N VAL A 331 12.50 11.86 -12.63
CA VAL A 331 11.40 12.46 -11.86
C VAL A 331 10.11 12.40 -12.67
N LEU A 332 10.12 12.82 -13.93
CA LEU A 332 8.95 12.79 -14.80
C LEU A 332 8.37 11.38 -14.93
N CYS A 333 9.21 10.38 -15.22
CA CYS A 333 8.79 8.98 -15.30
C CYS A 333 8.22 8.45 -13.99
N THR A 334 8.76 8.89 -12.83
CA THR A 334 8.21 8.54 -11.52
C THR A 334 6.81 9.13 -11.34
N PHE A 335 6.60 10.40 -11.67
CA PHE A 335 5.27 11.03 -11.62
C PHE A 335 4.29 10.40 -12.61
N VAL A 336 4.72 10.11 -13.83
CA VAL A 336 3.91 9.41 -14.84
C VAL A 336 3.49 8.05 -14.33
N LEU A 337 4.40 7.28 -13.72
CA LEU A 337 4.07 5.98 -13.10
C LEU A 337 2.94 6.14 -12.07
N VAL A 338 3.07 7.08 -11.13
CA VAL A 338 2.07 7.32 -10.09
C VAL A 338 0.73 7.76 -10.69
N PHE A 339 0.76 8.62 -11.71
CA PHE A 339 -0.45 9.04 -12.41
C PHE A 339 -1.13 7.90 -13.18
N LEU A 340 -0.35 7.00 -13.79
CA LEU A 340 -0.90 5.79 -14.43
C LEU A 340 -1.59 4.89 -13.42
N PHE A 341 -1.02 4.71 -12.22
CA PHE A 341 -1.67 3.99 -11.12
C PHE A 341 -2.98 4.66 -10.71
N PHE A 342 -2.97 5.97 -10.49
CA PHE A 342 -4.19 6.75 -10.20
C PHE A 342 -5.24 6.59 -11.29
N TYR A 343 -4.86 6.78 -12.55
CA TYR A 343 -5.77 6.70 -13.67
C TYR A 343 -6.40 5.31 -13.78
N TRP A 344 -5.61 4.24 -13.65
CA TRP A 344 -6.14 2.88 -13.78
C TRP A 344 -6.99 2.44 -12.59
N PHE A 345 -6.49 2.61 -11.36
CA PHE A 345 -7.12 2.07 -10.16
C PHE A 345 -8.21 2.95 -9.57
N ILE A 346 -8.28 4.23 -9.97
CA ILE A 346 -9.29 5.16 -9.46
C ILE A 346 -10.09 5.72 -10.63
N TYR A 347 -9.47 6.47 -11.54
CA TYR A 347 -10.24 7.25 -12.51
C TYR A 347 -11.00 6.37 -13.53
N ARG A 348 -10.32 5.47 -14.23
CA ARG A 348 -10.92 4.64 -15.29
C ARG A 348 -12.04 3.73 -14.77
N ASN A 349 -11.81 3.09 -13.64
CA ASN A 349 -12.69 2.02 -13.14
C ASN A 349 -13.68 2.50 -12.07
N TYR A 350 -13.37 3.60 -11.38
CA TYR A 350 -14.08 4.05 -10.18
C TYR A 350 -14.17 5.58 -10.06
N SER A 351 -14.23 6.31 -11.20
CA SER A 351 -14.31 7.78 -11.17
C SER A 351 -15.48 8.27 -10.32
N ASP A 352 -16.69 7.79 -10.57
CA ASP A 352 -17.87 8.28 -9.87
C ASP A 352 -17.92 7.79 -8.43
N SER A 353 -17.62 6.50 -8.23
CA SER A 353 -17.78 5.83 -6.95
C SER A 353 -16.67 6.15 -5.95
N ILE A 354 -15.45 6.42 -6.39
CA ILE A 354 -14.32 6.76 -5.52
C ILE A 354 -13.95 8.23 -5.68
N PHE A 355 -13.53 8.67 -6.88
CA PHE A 355 -12.99 10.01 -7.06
C PHE A 355 -14.04 11.09 -6.79
N SER A 356 -15.14 11.10 -7.55
CA SER A 356 -16.25 12.05 -7.40
C SER A 356 -16.85 11.95 -6.00
N SER A 357 -17.09 10.74 -5.49
CA SER A 357 -17.71 10.55 -4.19
C SER A 357 -16.88 11.11 -3.03
N VAL A 358 -15.57 10.84 -3.02
CA VAL A 358 -14.66 11.31 -1.96
C VAL A 358 -14.53 12.83 -1.93
N PHE A 359 -14.65 13.51 -3.08
CA PHE A 359 -14.62 14.97 -3.12
C PHE A 359 -16.00 15.60 -2.95
N LYS A 360 -17.06 15.04 -3.52
CA LYS A 360 -18.40 15.63 -3.43
C LYS A 360 -19.01 15.48 -2.04
N TYR A 361 -18.77 14.36 -1.37
CA TYR A 361 -19.39 14.00 -0.09
C TYR A 361 -18.35 13.92 1.01
N ASN A 362 -17.78 15.08 1.35
CA ASN A 362 -16.78 15.19 2.39
C ASN A 362 -17.06 16.40 3.28
N ALA A 363 -17.39 16.12 4.54
CA ALA A 363 -17.67 17.10 5.57
C ALA A 363 -16.41 17.49 6.36
N GLY A 364 -15.21 17.05 5.95
CA GLY A 364 -13.98 17.30 6.71
C GLY A 364 -13.71 18.78 7.00
N ILE A 365 -14.17 19.69 6.13
CA ILE A 365 -14.09 21.13 6.39
C ILE A 365 -15.08 21.57 7.48
N ASN A 366 -16.26 20.97 7.55
CA ASN A 366 -17.28 21.25 8.58
C ASN A 366 -16.95 20.58 9.93
N ILE A 367 -15.92 19.73 10.00
CA ILE A 367 -15.39 19.20 11.27
C ILE A 367 -14.41 20.20 11.92
N LEU A 368 -13.89 21.14 11.12
CA LEU A 368 -12.93 22.18 11.56
C LEU A 368 -13.57 23.56 11.81
N LEU A 369 -14.79 23.78 11.32
CA LEU A 369 -15.64 24.96 11.54
C LEU A 369 -16.73 24.59 12.54
#